data_AF-A0A6J4V6X0-F1
#
_entry.id   AF-A0A6J4V6X0-F1
#
_cell.length_a   1.000
_cell.length_b   1.000
_cell.length_c   1.000
_cell.angle_alpha   90.00
_cell.angle_beta   90.00
_cell.angle_gamma   90.00
#
_symmetry.space_group_name_H-M   'P 1'
#
loop_
_entity.id
_entity.type
_entity.pdbx_description
1 polymer ?
#
loop_
_entity_poly.entity_id
_entity_poly.type
_entity_poly.pdbx_seq_one_letter_code
_entity_poly.pdbx_strand_id
1 'polypeptide(L)'
;MRVLLDECLPKKLKGQLPGHNVSTVPEAGWSGKKNGALLRLAEQEFDAIITIDQSMHYQQPLQTVRLAIILLTAPNNRFETL
;
A
#
# COMPACT_ATOMS: atom_id res chain seq x y z
N MET A 1 -1.19 10.56 -9.27
CA MET A 1 -0.29 9.45 -8.88
C MET A 1 -1.08 8.15 -8.86
N ARG A 2 -0.43 7.03 -9.14
CA ARG A 2 -0.94 5.66 -8.97
C ARG A 2 -0.61 5.19 -7.56
N VAL A 3 -1.62 4.92 -6.76
CA VAL A 3 -1.49 4.52 -5.35
C VAL A 3 -2.05 3.11 -5.16
N LEU A 4 -1.26 2.26 -4.51
CA LEU A 4 -1.68 0.92 -4.10
C LEU A 4 -2.07 0.93 -2.62
N LEU A 5 -3.28 0.45 -2.30
CA LEU A 5 -3.69 0.18 -0.92
C LEU A 5 -3.46 -1.29 -0.60
N ASP A 6 -2.80 -1.54 0.52
CA ASP A 6 -2.59 -2.88 1.04
C ASP A 6 -3.92 -3.61 1.34
N GLU A 7 -3.88 -4.95 1.35
CA GLU A 7 -5.06 -5.79 1.63
C GLU A 7 -5.58 -5.64 3.07
N CYS A 8 -4.71 -5.18 3.98
CA CYS A 8 -5.08 -4.89 5.36
C CYS A 8 -5.92 -3.61 5.52
N LEU A 9 -5.97 -2.75 4.49
CA LEU A 9 -6.70 -1.49 4.52
C LEU A 9 -8.13 -1.63 3.95
N PRO A 10 -9.11 -0.91 4.51
CA PRO A 10 -10.46 -0.94 3.99
C PRO A 10 -10.54 -0.28 2.62
N LYS A 11 -11.18 -0.96 1.68
CA LYS A 11 -11.42 -0.47 0.30
C LYS A 11 -12.06 0.93 0.25
N LYS A 12 -12.83 1.32 1.26
CA LYS A 12 -13.46 2.65 1.38
C LYS A 12 -12.43 3.79 1.41
N LEU A 13 -11.20 3.53 1.87
CA LEU A 13 -10.11 4.51 1.91
C LEU A 13 -9.75 5.07 0.53
N LYS A 14 -10.05 4.34 -0.55
CA LYS A 14 -9.94 4.85 -1.93
C LYS A 14 -10.66 6.19 -2.13
N GLY A 15 -11.84 6.34 -1.52
CA GLY A 15 -12.65 7.56 -1.64
C GLY A 15 -12.05 8.76 -0.91
N GLN A 16 -11.07 8.56 -0.03
CA GLN A 16 -10.40 9.61 0.74
C GLN A 16 -9.13 10.14 0.05
N LEU A 17 -8.81 9.63 -1.15
CA LEU A 17 -7.64 10.03 -1.94
C LEU A 17 -8.08 10.64 -3.29
N PRO A 18 -8.86 11.74 -3.29
CA PRO A 18 -9.29 12.37 -4.53
C PRO A 18 -8.09 12.87 -5.34
N GLY A 19 -8.17 12.77 -6.67
CA GLY A 19 -7.08 13.16 -7.57
C GLY A 19 -5.97 12.11 -7.75
N HIS A 20 -6.07 10.95 -7.10
CA HIS A 20 -5.16 9.82 -7.28
C HIS A 20 -5.88 8.65 -7.97
N ASN A 21 -5.13 7.87 -8.76
CA ASN A 21 -5.61 6.60 -9.29
C ASN A 21 -5.30 5.52 -8.24
N VAL A 22 -6.32 5.04 -7.54
CA VAL A 22 -6.13 4.14 -6.40
C VAL A 22 -6.63 2.73 -6.73
N SER A 23 -5.77 1.75 -6.52
CA SER A 23 -6.09 0.32 -6.61
C SER A 23 -5.80 -0.36 -5.27
N THR A 24 -6.53 -1.43 -4.95
CA THR A 24 -6.17 -2.28 -3.81
C THR A 24 -5.37 -3.51 -4.24
N VAL A 25 -4.61 -4.11 -3.33
CA VAL A 25 -3.92 -5.39 -3.55
C VAL A 25 -4.87 -6.49 -4.06
N PRO A 26 -6.09 -6.66 -3.50
CA PRO A 26 -7.08 -7.58 -4.07
C PRO A 26 -7.54 -7.22 -5.49
N GLU A 27 -7.75 -5.94 -5.81
CA GLU A 27 -8.16 -5.50 -7.15
C GLU A 27 -7.06 -5.76 -8.20
N ALA A 28 -5.79 -5.71 -7.79
CA ALA A 28 -4.65 -6.07 -8.63
C ALA A 28 -4.44 -7.59 -8.76
N GLY A 29 -5.24 -8.42 -8.05
CA GLY A 29 -5.07 -9.88 -8.02
C GLY A 29 -3.82 -10.33 -7.27
N TRP A 30 -3.35 -9.52 -6.31
CA TRP A 30 -2.08 -9.70 -5.61
C TRP A 30 -2.24 -10.17 -4.15
N SER A 31 -3.45 -10.51 -3.72
CA SER A 31 -3.74 -10.99 -2.37
C SER A 31 -2.83 -12.16 -1.95
N GLY A 32 -2.32 -12.10 -0.72
CA GLY A 32 -1.46 -13.14 -0.15
C GLY A 32 -0.04 -13.19 -0.71
N LYS A 33 0.37 -12.23 -1.55
CA LYS A 33 1.79 -12.09 -1.93
C LYS A 33 2.60 -11.61 -0.74
N LYS A 34 3.79 -12.20 -0.56
CA LYS A 34 4.75 -11.73 0.45
C LYS A 34 5.15 -10.27 0.19
N ASN A 35 5.32 -9.49 1.25
CA ASN A 35 5.69 -8.06 1.23
C ASN A 35 6.82 -7.74 0.23
N GLY A 36 7.95 -8.45 0.28
CA GLY A 36 9.05 -8.23 -0.66
C GLY A 36 8.68 -8.44 -2.14
N ALA A 37 7.81 -9.39 -2.46
CA ALA A 37 7.32 -9.60 -3.83
C ALA A 37 6.27 -8.55 -4.22
N LEU A 38 5.41 -8.17 -3.28
CA LEU A 38 4.41 -7.12 -3.48
C LEU A 38 5.06 -5.77 -3.79
N LEU A 39 6.08 -5.38 -3.01
CA LEU A 39 6.81 -4.13 -3.21
C LEU A 39 7.52 -4.09 -4.57
N ARG A 40 8.08 -5.21 -5.05
CA ARG A 40 8.69 -5.30 -6.40
C ARG A 40 7.68 -5.12 -7.52
N LEU A 41 6.47 -5.68 -7.37
CA LEU A 41 5.39 -5.48 -8.34
C LEU A 41 4.88 -4.05 -8.30
N ALA A 42 4.68 -3.52 -7.09
CA ALA A 42 4.21 -2.16 -6.88
C ALA A 42 5.19 -1.14 -7.47
N GLU A 43 6.51 -1.32 -7.33
CA GLU A 43 7.52 -0.42 -7.89
C GLU A 43 7.45 -0.28 -9.44
N GLN A 44 6.96 -1.31 -10.15
CA GLN A 44 6.85 -1.27 -11.61
C GLN A 44 5.68 -0.40 -12.09
N GLU A 45 4.65 -0.24 -11.25
CA GLU A 45 3.35 0.25 -11.68
C GLU A 45 2.79 1.39 -10.83
N PHE A 46 3.25 1.55 -9.59
CA PHE A 46 2.69 2.48 -8.63
C PHE A 46 3.75 3.47 -8.15
N ASP A 47 3.29 4.69 -7.86
CA ASP A 47 4.14 5.74 -7.29
C ASP A 47 4.24 5.59 -5.76
N ALA A 48 3.20 5.04 -5.13
CA ALA A 48 3.14 4.84 -3.69
C ALA A 48 2.35 3.59 -3.30
N ILE A 49 2.73 2.98 -2.18
CA ILE A 49 1.93 1.98 -1.45
C ILE A 49 1.57 2.54 -0.08
N ILE A 50 0.31 2.40 0.34
CA ILE A 50 -0.16 2.71 1.68
C ILE A 50 -0.43 1.40 2.40
N THR A 51 0.15 1.24 3.59
CA THR A 51 -0.02 0.07 4.44
C THR A 51 -0.04 0.47 5.92
N ILE A 52 -0.58 -0.41 6.76
CA ILE A 52 -0.45 -0.35 8.23
C ILE A 52 0.56 -1.38 8.75
N ASP A 53 1.10 -2.24 7.87
CA ASP A 53 2.05 -3.28 8.21
C ASP A 53 3.46 -2.68 8.36
N GLN A 54 3.85 -2.48 9.63
CA GLN A 54 5.18 -2.00 10.01
C GLN A 54 6.30 -3.00 9.67
N SER A 55 6.01 -4.21 9.20
CA SER A 55 7.05 -5.12 8.75
C SER A 55 7.51 -4.82 7.31
N MET A 56 6.70 -4.11 6.51
CA MET A 56 7.00 -3.82 5.10
C MET A 56 8.24 -2.94 4.91
N HIS A 57 8.47 -1.94 5.79
CA HIS A 57 9.60 -1.03 5.62
C HIS A 57 10.96 -1.65 5.98
N TYR A 58 10.98 -2.76 6.71
CA TYR A 58 12.22 -3.44 7.10
C TYR A 58 12.80 -4.35 6.02
N GLN A 59 12.04 -4.67 4.96
CA GLN A 59 12.42 -5.70 3.99
C GLN A 59 13.11 -5.19 2.73
N GLN A 60 13.28 -3.88 2.55
CA GLN A 60 13.98 -3.31 1.39
C GLN A 60 14.95 -2.20 1.77
N PRO A 61 16.17 -2.18 1.20
CA PRO A 61 17.05 -1.02 1.32
C PRO A 61 16.38 0.17 0.61
N LEU A 62 15.97 1.18 1.39
CA LEU A 62 15.26 2.39 0.94
C LEU A 62 16.05 3.25 -0.07
N GLN A 63 17.30 2.90 -0.37
CA GLN A 63 18.21 3.70 -1.19
C GLN A 63 18.01 3.51 -2.71
N THR A 64 17.20 2.54 -3.14
CA THR A 64 16.97 2.25 -4.58
C THR A 64 15.50 2.16 -4.98
N VAL A 65 14.56 2.31 -4.05
CA VAL A 65 13.15 2.05 -4.33
C VAL A 65 12.51 3.26 -5.01
N ARG A 66 11.94 3.08 -6.20
CA ARG A 66 11.17 4.12 -6.92
C ARG A 66 9.73 4.27 -6.40
N LEU A 67 9.37 3.47 -5.40
CA LEU A 67 8.05 3.42 -4.77
C LEU A 67 8.09 4.12 -3.40
N ALA A 68 7.21 5.10 -3.19
CA ALA A 68 7.01 5.66 -1.86
C ALA A 68 6.24 4.68 -0.96
N ILE A 69 6.76 4.39 0.23
CA ILE A 69 6.06 3.56 1.22
C ILE A 69 5.46 4.49 2.28
N ILE A 70 4.13 4.53 2.36
CA ILE A 70 3.39 5.33 3.34
C ILE A 70 2.86 4.39 4.41
N LEU A 71 3.45 4.47 5.60
CA LEU A 71 2.99 3.73 6.76
C LEU A 71 1.93 4.54 7.52
N LEU A 72 0.69 4.08 7.46
CA LEU A 72 -0.41 4.67 8.22
C LEU A 72 -0.39 4.09 9.64
N THR A 73 -0.33 4.96 10.64
CA THR A 73 -0.33 4.55 12.05
C THR A 73 -1.69 4.86 12.65
N ALA A 74 -2.45 3.82 12.97
CA ALA A 74 -3.79 3.90 13.56
C ALA A 74 -3.99 2.79 14.59
N PRO A 75 -4.94 2.93 15.53
CA PRO A 75 -5.21 1.90 16.55
C PRO A 75 -5.66 0.56 15.95
N ASN A 76 -6.36 0.59 14.80
CA ASN A 76 -6.80 -0.59 14.07
C ASN A 76 -7.14 -0.22 12.60
N ASN A 77 -7.53 -1.21 11.80
CA ASN A 77 -7.81 -1.06 10.37
C ASN A 77 -9.27 -0.80 9.99
N ARG A 78 -10.13 -0.45 10.96
CA ARG A 78 -11.50 -0.04 10.69
C ARG A 78 -11.47 1.36 10.09
N PHE A 79 -12.26 1.55 9.04
CA PHE A 79 -12.37 2.83 8.34
C PHE A 79 -12.71 4.01 9.27
N GLU A 80 -13.44 3.78 10.36
CA GLU A 80 -13.84 4.82 11.33
C GLU A 80 -12.69 5.31 12.22
N THR A 81 -11.63 4.53 12.37
CA THR A 81 -10.49 4.82 13.26
C THR A 81 -9.17 5.01 12.52
N LEU A 82 -9.21 4.95 11.19
CA LEU A 82 -8.08 5.21 10.30
C LEU A 82 -7.91 6.71 10.02
#